data_AF-A0A2D6JZV8-F1
#
_entry.id   AF-A0A2D6JZV8-F1
#
_cell.length_a   1.000
_cell.length_b   1.000
_cell.length_c   1.000
_cell.angle_alpha   90.00
_cell.angle_beta   90.00
_cell.angle_gamma   90.00
#
_symmetry.space_group_name_H-M   'P 1'
#
loop_
_entity.id
_entity.type
_entity.pdbx_description
1 polymer ?
#
loop_
_entity_poly.entity_id
_entity_poly.type
_entity_poly.pdbx_seq_one_letter_code
_entity_poly.pdbx_strand_id
1 'polypeptide(L)'
;MPNSEIYDRKNIVMKADTLVSHAEPKIGEYAGSKYFSHILDVWSMEDLYEDSAYGFEQTDSLILGDKFEILSWACGQIALCPTGSSMLFEAMDDGWSLALEDLNGPDFHIDVPEKMIVLDNGGLLLSALGRSEYFRNILLVSLVRALRDVWQEARHGGFDEDYAPQDILVLERARAADLDVLAVMVAWELRGEGFGSLWRHMIGSEDGDIAMCYSATLERNPASAFNGYALAMAFKQWYKSDSRVKSCEHEALNDIDALLQERGSKDAFGTANLNASKIEELSALPDQNQYLCGFGENILLDEDYAGMSDMVNQAHYRQIMHDMSAVRVHGIPFRDASLAEKIFPNGEFTPEGQDPCSLI
;
A
#
# COMPACT_ATOMS: atom_id res chain seq x y z
N MET A 1 -11.12 -16.06 -38.17
CA MET A 1 -12.55 -15.78 -37.92
C MET A 1 -13.21 -17.12 -37.64
N PRO A 2 -13.87 -17.29 -36.48
CA PRO A 2 -15.07 -16.52 -36.16
C PRO A 2 -15.13 -15.88 -34.75
N ASN A 3 -16.07 -14.94 -34.65
CA ASN A 3 -16.82 -14.43 -33.49
C ASN A 3 -16.10 -13.58 -32.44
N SER A 4 -15.98 -12.29 -32.75
CA SER A 4 -15.93 -11.19 -31.78
C SER A 4 -17.34 -10.92 -31.25
N GLU A 5 -17.61 -11.31 -30.00
CA GLU A 5 -18.73 -10.75 -29.24
C GLU A 5 -18.33 -9.35 -28.78
N ILE A 6 -18.90 -8.36 -29.46
CA ILE A 6 -18.86 -6.96 -29.05
C ILE A 6 -19.80 -6.85 -27.84
N TYR A 7 -19.23 -6.64 -26.65
CA TYR A 7 -20.00 -6.28 -25.47
C TYR A 7 -20.70 -4.94 -25.71
N ASP A 8 -22.02 -5.00 -25.85
CA ASP A 8 -22.91 -3.86 -26.01
C ASP A 8 -23.07 -3.12 -24.67
N ARG A 9 -22.19 -2.13 -24.42
CA ARG A 9 -22.15 -1.29 -23.21
C ARG A 9 -23.31 -0.28 -23.09
N LYS A 10 -24.45 -0.47 -23.78
CA LYS A 10 -25.51 0.56 -23.88
C LYS A 10 -26.85 0.30 -23.19
N ASN A 11 -26.99 -0.75 -22.37
CA ASN A 11 -28.30 -1.09 -21.76
C ASN A 11 -28.33 -1.14 -20.22
N ILE A 12 -27.58 -0.28 -19.53
CA ILE A 12 -27.74 -0.08 -18.07
C ILE A 12 -28.09 1.39 -17.81
N VAL A 13 -29.17 1.88 -18.41
CA VAL A 13 -29.86 3.08 -17.91
C VAL A 13 -31.35 2.86 -18.18
N MET A 14 -32.07 2.43 -17.14
CA MET A 14 -33.46 2.79 -16.83
C MET A 14 -34.04 1.79 -15.84
N LYS A 15 -34.01 2.16 -14.55
CA LYS A 15 -35.18 2.22 -13.65
C LYS A 15 -34.68 2.33 -12.21
N ALA A 16 -34.88 3.49 -11.61
CA ALA A 16 -35.31 3.63 -10.22
C ALA A 16 -35.55 5.11 -9.91
N ASP A 17 -36.81 5.56 -10.03
CA ASP A 17 -37.27 6.69 -9.23
C ASP A 17 -37.37 6.17 -7.78
N THR A 18 -36.29 6.32 -7.01
CA THR A 18 -36.32 6.13 -5.56
C THR A 18 -35.48 7.22 -4.92
N LEU A 19 -36.07 7.90 -3.95
CA LEU A 19 -35.43 8.94 -3.14
C LEU A 19 -34.10 8.44 -2.59
N VAL A 20 -33.02 9.21 -2.82
CA VAL A 20 -31.69 9.01 -2.24
C VAL A 20 -31.83 9.09 -0.72
N SER A 21 -31.93 7.93 -0.05
CA SER A 21 -31.57 7.83 1.36
C SER A 21 -30.06 7.64 1.39
N HIS A 22 -29.31 8.65 1.83
CA HIS A 22 -27.89 8.49 2.10
C HIS A 22 -27.69 7.23 2.95
N ALA A 23 -26.81 6.33 2.51
CA ALA A 23 -26.47 5.14 3.29
C ALA A 23 -25.97 5.60 4.67
N GLU A 24 -26.66 5.18 5.73
CA GLU A 24 -26.20 5.50 7.09
C GLU A 24 -24.85 4.81 7.32
N PRO A 25 -23.83 5.52 7.86
CA PRO A 25 -22.56 4.90 8.17
C PRO A 25 -22.78 3.70 9.08
N LYS A 26 -22.16 2.55 8.75
CA LYS A 26 -22.25 1.37 9.60
C LYS A 26 -21.37 1.65 10.81
N ILE A 27 -22.00 1.90 11.96
CA ILE A 27 -21.31 1.89 13.26
C ILE A 27 -21.00 0.42 13.57
N GLY A 28 -19.89 -0.08 13.02
CA GLY A 28 -19.36 -1.39 13.38
C GLY A 28 -18.77 -1.34 14.79
N GLU A 29 -19.13 -2.29 15.65
CA GLU A 29 -18.29 -2.64 16.79
C GLU A 29 -17.03 -3.31 16.23
N TYR A 30 -16.03 -2.52 15.83
CA TYR A 30 -14.69 -2.98 15.40
C TYR A 30 -13.93 -3.50 16.62
N ALA A 31 -14.35 -4.65 17.12
CA ALA A 31 -13.88 -5.26 18.35
C ALA A 31 -12.52 -5.97 18.15
N GLY A 32 -11.49 -5.21 17.81
CA GLY A 32 -10.15 -5.76 17.58
C GLY A 32 -9.06 -4.72 17.47
N SER A 33 -9.29 -3.65 16.72
CA SER A 33 -8.28 -2.63 16.47
C SER A 33 -8.30 -1.51 17.50
N LYS A 34 -7.22 -1.37 18.28
CA LYS A 34 -7.03 -0.24 19.22
C LYS A 34 -7.06 1.11 18.51
N TYR A 35 -6.70 1.14 17.21
CA TYR A 35 -6.70 2.35 16.42
C TYR A 35 -8.10 2.73 15.92
N PHE A 36 -8.97 1.79 15.52
CA PHE A 36 -10.21 2.17 14.81
C PHE A 36 -11.48 2.30 15.63
N SER A 37 -11.41 2.08 16.95
CA SER A 37 -12.56 2.29 17.85
C SER A 37 -13.17 3.70 17.84
N HIS A 38 -12.50 4.68 17.23
CA HIS A 38 -12.94 6.07 17.13
C HIS A 38 -13.33 6.53 15.72
N ILE A 39 -13.18 5.69 14.69
CA ILE A 39 -13.66 6.04 13.34
C ILE A 39 -15.16 5.77 13.28
N LEU A 40 -15.94 6.84 13.10
CA LEU A 40 -17.39 6.79 13.09
C LEU A 40 -17.97 6.67 11.68
N ASP A 41 -17.20 7.09 10.68
CA ASP A 41 -17.64 7.31 9.32
C ASP A 41 -16.95 6.31 8.38
N VAL A 42 -17.51 5.10 8.32
CA VAL A 42 -17.03 4.01 7.47
C VAL A 42 -18.12 3.53 6.53
N TRP A 43 -17.78 3.37 5.25
CA TRP A 43 -18.70 2.89 4.22
C TRP A 43 -18.08 1.74 3.43
N SER A 44 -18.91 0.79 3.01
CA SER A 44 -18.43 -0.26 2.11
C SER A 44 -18.08 0.36 0.76
N MET A 45 -17.07 -0.19 0.07
CA MET A 45 -16.73 0.28 -1.27
C MET A 45 -17.88 0.08 -2.27
N GLU A 46 -18.74 -0.93 -2.06
CA GLU A 46 -19.94 -1.17 -2.87
C GLU A 46 -20.93 -0.01 -2.75
N ASP A 47 -21.27 0.41 -1.52
CA ASP A 47 -22.18 1.55 -1.29
C ASP A 47 -21.66 2.84 -1.94
N LEU A 48 -20.34 3.10 -1.83
CA LEU A 48 -19.68 4.27 -2.43
C LEU A 48 -19.67 4.23 -3.96
N TYR A 49 -19.43 3.06 -4.55
CA TYR A 49 -19.42 2.89 -5.99
C TYR A 49 -20.82 3.03 -6.59
N GLU A 50 -21.83 2.43 -5.98
CA GLU A 50 -23.22 2.52 -6.46
C GLU A 50 -23.70 3.96 -6.49
N ASP A 51 -23.43 4.76 -5.45
CA ASP A 51 -23.78 6.18 -5.44
C ASP A 51 -23.09 6.95 -6.58
N SER A 52 -21.81 6.66 -6.83
CA SER A 52 -21.03 7.30 -7.88
C SER A 52 -21.56 7.06 -9.30
N ALA A 53 -22.21 5.91 -9.53
CA ALA A 53 -22.79 5.54 -10.82
C ALA A 53 -23.94 6.47 -11.24
N TYR A 54 -24.51 7.25 -10.30
CA TYR A 54 -25.61 8.18 -10.55
C TYR A 54 -25.18 9.58 -10.98
N GLY A 55 -23.88 9.84 -11.16
CA GLY A 55 -23.39 10.91 -12.03
C GLY A 55 -22.70 12.07 -11.31
N PHE A 56 -21.38 11.96 -11.19
CA PHE A 56 -20.51 13.13 -11.04
C PHE A 56 -20.12 13.64 -12.43
N GLU A 57 -20.91 14.55 -13.02
CA GLU A 57 -20.45 15.26 -14.20
C GLU A 57 -19.28 16.17 -13.81
N GLN A 58 -18.15 16.00 -14.50
CA GLN A 58 -16.94 16.80 -14.30
C GLN A 58 -17.19 18.24 -14.78
N THR A 59 -17.83 19.03 -13.93
CA THR A 59 -18.04 20.46 -14.15
C THR A 59 -17.03 21.23 -13.29
N ASP A 60 -16.61 22.41 -13.76
CA ASP A 60 -15.76 23.34 -12.98
C ASP A 60 -16.41 23.73 -11.63
N SER A 61 -17.68 23.39 -11.43
CA SER A 61 -18.49 23.65 -10.24
C SER A 61 -18.70 22.43 -9.33
N LEU A 62 -17.97 21.32 -9.50
CA LEU A 62 -18.10 20.17 -8.60
C LEU A 62 -17.74 20.57 -7.16
N ILE A 63 -18.74 20.52 -6.28
CA ILE A 63 -18.62 20.79 -4.84
C ILE A 63 -19.10 19.54 -4.11
N LEU A 64 -18.16 18.85 -3.47
CA LEU A 64 -18.44 17.71 -2.59
C LEU A 64 -18.51 18.24 -1.15
N GLY A 65 -19.60 17.95 -0.45
CA GLY A 65 -19.99 18.57 0.81
C GLY A 65 -19.56 17.79 2.05
N ASP A 66 -19.45 16.46 1.96
CA ASP A 66 -19.11 15.58 3.07
C ASP A 66 -18.14 14.45 2.68
N LYS A 67 -17.75 13.62 3.67
CA LYS A 67 -16.82 12.51 3.47
C LYS A 67 -17.37 11.45 2.50
N PHE A 68 -18.67 11.14 2.58
CA PHE A 68 -19.31 10.12 1.74
C PHE A 68 -19.28 10.54 0.27
N GLU A 69 -19.67 11.78 -0.04
CA GLU A 69 -19.63 12.31 -1.41
C GLU A 69 -18.19 12.34 -1.96
N ILE A 70 -17.20 12.68 -1.12
CA ILE A 70 -15.78 12.70 -1.51
C ILE A 70 -15.28 11.30 -1.86
N LEU A 71 -15.56 10.31 -1.01
CA LEU A 71 -15.14 8.92 -1.23
C LEU A 71 -15.90 8.30 -2.39
N SER A 72 -17.21 8.53 -2.52
CA SER A 72 -18.03 8.05 -3.65
C SER A 72 -17.51 8.62 -4.96
N TRP A 73 -17.20 9.93 -5.00
CA TRP A 73 -16.56 10.53 -6.16
C TRP A 73 -15.23 9.85 -6.50
N ALA A 74 -14.38 9.60 -5.51
CA ALA A 74 -13.07 8.97 -5.73
C ALA A 74 -13.19 7.55 -6.29
N CYS A 75 -14.07 6.71 -5.73
CA CYS A 75 -14.40 5.38 -6.24
C CYS A 75 -14.91 5.45 -7.69
N GLY A 76 -15.83 6.38 -7.97
CA GLY A 76 -16.36 6.59 -9.31
C GLY A 76 -15.30 6.99 -10.34
N GLN A 77 -14.33 7.85 -9.96
CA GLN A 77 -13.24 8.23 -10.87
C GLN A 77 -12.32 7.05 -11.16
N ILE A 78 -11.89 6.31 -10.13
CA ILE A 78 -10.98 5.17 -10.31
C ILE A 78 -11.60 4.08 -11.20
N ALA A 79 -12.92 3.86 -11.07
CA ALA A 79 -13.65 2.90 -11.87
C ALA A 79 -13.70 3.24 -13.38
N LEU A 80 -13.32 4.45 -13.80
CA LEU A 80 -13.27 4.81 -15.22
C LEU A 80 -12.12 4.12 -15.96
N CYS A 81 -11.02 3.78 -15.26
CA CYS A 81 -9.86 3.15 -15.89
C CYS A 81 -9.84 1.62 -15.66
N PRO A 82 -9.31 0.82 -16.61
CA PRO A 82 -9.29 -0.64 -16.48
C PRO A 82 -8.56 -1.16 -15.24
N THR A 83 -7.37 -0.62 -14.96
CA THR A 83 -6.54 -1.10 -13.85
C THR A 83 -7.16 -0.73 -12.51
N GLY A 84 -7.56 0.54 -12.35
CA GLY A 84 -8.24 1.02 -11.15
C GLY A 84 -9.56 0.31 -10.89
N SER A 85 -10.39 0.12 -11.91
CA SER A 85 -11.66 -0.61 -11.79
C SER A 85 -11.46 -2.05 -11.35
N SER A 86 -10.42 -2.73 -11.85
CA SER A 86 -10.15 -4.12 -11.47
C SER A 86 -9.75 -4.24 -10.00
N MET A 87 -8.87 -3.36 -9.51
CA MET A 87 -8.48 -3.35 -8.09
C MET A 87 -9.64 -2.96 -7.17
N LEU A 88 -10.45 -1.96 -7.58
CA LEU A 88 -11.63 -1.53 -6.82
C LEU A 88 -12.65 -2.67 -6.69
N PHE A 89 -12.97 -3.36 -7.78
CA PHE A 89 -13.94 -4.45 -7.75
C PHE A 89 -13.45 -5.67 -6.97
N GLU A 90 -12.16 -6.01 -7.05
CA GLU A 90 -11.61 -7.06 -6.19
C GLU A 90 -11.71 -6.69 -4.70
N ALA A 91 -11.37 -5.45 -4.34
CA ALA A 91 -11.52 -4.97 -2.97
C ALA A 91 -13.00 -4.96 -2.52
N MET A 92 -13.94 -4.61 -3.40
CA MET A 92 -15.38 -4.70 -3.15
C MET A 92 -15.83 -6.14 -2.92
N ASP A 93 -15.44 -7.07 -3.79
CA ASP A 93 -15.79 -8.49 -3.68
C ASP A 93 -15.24 -9.10 -2.38
N ASP A 94 -14.06 -8.64 -1.95
CA ASP A 94 -13.46 -9.03 -0.68
C ASP A 94 -14.08 -8.33 0.54
N GLY A 95 -14.98 -7.37 0.34
CA GLY A 95 -15.72 -6.68 1.40
C GLY A 95 -14.94 -5.57 2.10
N TRP A 96 -14.00 -4.92 1.40
CA TRP A 96 -13.27 -3.78 1.94
C TRP A 96 -14.14 -2.53 2.10
N SER A 97 -13.80 -1.74 3.11
CA SER A 97 -14.47 -0.48 3.44
C SER A 97 -13.50 0.70 3.39
N LEU A 98 -14.04 1.91 3.24
CA LEU A 98 -13.29 3.16 3.18
C LEU A 98 -13.72 4.11 4.29
N ALA A 99 -12.73 4.81 4.83
CA ALA A 99 -12.89 5.93 5.76
C ALA A 99 -11.96 7.09 5.35
N LEU A 100 -12.27 8.28 5.86
CA LEU A 100 -11.50 9.50 5.60
C LEU A 100 -11.26 10.24 6.92
N GLU A 101 -10.02 10.25 7.40
CA GLU A 101 -9.64 10.83 8.70
C GLU A 101 -8.31 11.61 8.59
N ASP A 102 -7.95 12.33 9.64
CA ASP A 102 -6.64 12.97 9.76
C ASP A 102 -5.66 11.99 10.42
N LEU A 103 -4.77 11.41 9.62
CA LEU A 103 -3.81 10.41 10.08
C LEU A 103 -2.55 11.02 10.70
N ASN A 104 -2.33 12.33 10.55
CA ASN A 104 -1.12 13.02 11.04
C ASN A 104 0.20 12.31 10.64
N GLY A 105 0.26 11.72 9.45
CA GLY A 105 1.40 10.90 9.05
C GLY A 105 1.28 10.37 7.62
N PRO A 106 1.00 9.07 7.44
CA PRO A 106 0.98 8.43 6.13
C PRO A 106 -0.22 8.87 5.29
N ASP A 107 -0.11 8.72 3.96
CA ASP A 107 -1.17 9.02 3.00
C ASP A 107 -2.44 8.18 3.20
N PHE A 108 -2.27 6.97 3.74
CA PHE A 108 -3.34 6.04 4.06
C PHE A 108 -2.87 5.04 5.12
N HIS A 109 -3.82 4.32 5.70
CA HIS A 109 -3.59 3.18 6.56
C HIS A 109 -4.53 2.04 6.18
N ILE A 110 -4.04 0.80 6.28
CA ILE A 110 -4.80 -0.42 5.97
C ILE A 110 -4.90 -1.27 7.23
N ASP A 111 -6.14 -1.53 7.66
CA ASP A 111 -6.44 -2.55 8.67
C ASP A 111 -6.90 -3.82 7.94
N VAL A 112 -5.98 -4.78 7.79
CA VAL A 112 -6.24 -6.04 7.10
C VAL A 112 -7.26 -6.90 7.85
N PRO A 113 -7.18 -7.09 9.18
CA PRO A 113 -8.19 -7.82 9.94
C PRO A 113 -9.61 -7.27 9.78
N GLU A 114 -9.79 -5.95 9.84
CA GLU A 114 -11.10 -5.29 9.73
C GLU A 114 -11.49 -4.95 8.28
N LYS A 115 -10.62 -5.26 7.31
CA LYS A 115 -10.78 -4.92 5.88
C LYS A 115 -11.15 -3.45 5.66
N MET A 116 -10.37 -2.55 6.25
CA MET A 116 -10.60 -1.12 6.19
C MET A 116 -9.41 -0.38 5.60
N ILE A 117 -9.67 0.52 4.66
CA ILE A 117 -8.72 1.54 4.21
C ILE A 117 -9.14 2.87 4.82
N VAL A 118 -8.22 3.54 5.51
CA VAL A 118 -8.40 4.90 6.00
C VAL A 118 -7.50 5.82 5.18
N LEU A 119 -8.09 6.74 4.41
CA LEU A 119 -7.34 7.73 3.65
C LEU A 119 -7.08 8.96 4.52
N ASP A 120 -5.90 9.57 4.38
CA ASP A 120 -5.59 10.82 5.05
C ASP A 120 -6.28 12.02 4.38
N ASN A 121 -6.85 12.89 5.19
CA ASN A 121 -7.37 14.19 4.75
C ASN A 121 -6.44 15.35 5.10
N GLY A 122 -5.32 15.11 5.77
CA GLY A 122 -4.30 16.11 6.13
C GLY A 122 -4.81 17.20 7.07
N GLY A 123 -5.84 16.90 7.88
CA GLY A 123 -6.53 17.87 8.72
C GLY A 123 -7.27 18.96 7.94
N LEU A 124 -7.50 18.78 6.64
CA LEU A 124 -8.18 19.76 5.79
C LEU A 124 -9.68 19.82 6.09
N LEU A 125 -10.25 21.01 5.93
CA LEU A 125 -11.71 21.15 5.92
C LEU A 125 -12.28 20.38 4.72
N LEU A 126 -13.34 19.59 4.92
CA LEU A 126 -14.00 18.82 3.85
C LEU A 126 -14.39 19.69 2.65
N SER A 127 -14.84 20.93 2.90
CA SER A 127 -15.15 21.87 1.82
C SER A 127 -13.94 22.27 0.97
N ALA A 128 -12.73 22.24 1.54
CA ALA A 128 -11.49 22.52 0.80
C ALA A 128 -11.07 21.29 -0.02
N LEU A 129 -11.14 20.11 0.60
CA LEU A 129 -10.88 18.83 -0.07
C LEU A 129 -11.84 18.62 -1.25
N GLY A 130 -13.14 18.81 -1.03
CA GLY A 130 -14.18 18.60 -2.04
C GLY A 130 -14.23 19.63 -3.16
N ARG A 131 -13.61 20.81 -3.02
CA ARG A 131 -13.60 21.88 -4.05
C ARG A 131 -12.28 21.98 -4.82
N SER A 132 -11.17 21.61 -4.21
CA SER A 132 -9.84 21.76 -4.80
C SER A 132 -9.50 20.56 -5.67
N GLU A 133 -9.35 20.76 -6.98
CA GLU A 133 -8.83 19.72 -7.89
C GLU A 133 -7.48 19.17 -7.40
N TYR A 134 -6.64 20.02 -6.82
CA TYR A 134 -5.34 19.60 -6.28
C TYR A 134 -5.49 18.60 -5.13
N PHE A 135 -6.30 18.90 -4.11
CA PHE A 135 -6.47 18.00 -2.96
C PHE A 135 -7.24 16.73 -3.33
N ARG A 136 -8.23 16.84 -4.23
CA ARG A 136 -8.92 15.68 -4.78
C ARG A 136 -7.98 14.73 -5.53
N ASN A 137 -7.01 15.26 -6.28
CA ASN A 137 -6.03 14.42 -6.96
C ASN A 137 -5.06 13.75 -5.98
N ILE A 138 -4.65 14.43 -4.89
CA ILE A 138 -3.87 13.79 -3.82
C ILE A 138 -4.63 12.58 -3.27
N LEU A 139 -5.90 12.78 -2.90
CA LEU A 139 -6.75 11.70 -2.38
C LEU A 139 -6.87 10.53 -3.37
N LEU A 140 -7.00 10.82 -4.67
CA LEU A 140 -7.04 9.78 -5.70
C LEU A 140 -5.73 8.98 -5.77
N VAL A 141 -4.57 9.64 -5.67
CA VAL A 141 -3.28 8.95 -5.63
C VAL A 141 -3.22 8.02 -4.42
N SER A 142 -3.57 8.53 -3.23
CA SER A 142 -3.60 7.73 -1.99
C SER A 142 -4.54 6.53 -2.12
N LEU A 143 -5.73 6.72 -2.71
CA LEU A 143 -6.68 5.63 -2.91
C LEU A 143 -6.17 4.58 -3.91
N VAL A 144 -5.50 4.98 -4.99
CA VAL A 144 -4.90 4.02 -5.94
C VAL A 144 -3.79 3.22 -5.26
N ARG A 145 -2.91 3.88 -4.51
CA ARG A 145 -1.84 3.21 -3.74
C ARG A 145 -2.45 2.23 -2.73
N ALA A 146 -3.46 2.64 -1.97
CA ALA A 146 -4.12 1.79 -0.99
C ALA A 146 -4.82 0.58 -1.62
N LEU A 147 -5.52 0.76 -2.75
CA LEU A 147 -6.13 -0.36 -3.49
C LEU A 147 -5.07 -1.33 -4.02
N ARG A 148 -3.94 -0.80 -4.50
CA ARG A 148 -2.84 -1.64 -4.95
C ARG A 148 -2.18 -2.37 -3.77
N ASP A 149 -2.14 -1.76 -2.59
CA ASP A 149 -1.58 -2.38 -1.41
C ASP A 149 -2.49 -3.50 -0.85
N VAL A 150 -3.81 -3.31 -0.86
CA VAL A 150 -4.80 -4.38 -0.63
C VAL A 150 -4.61 -5.54 -1.61
N TRP A 151 -4.36 -5.24 -2.89
CA TRP A 151 -4.11 -6.26 -3.91
C TRP A 151 -2.86 -7.10 -3.60
N GLN A 152 -1.79 -6.45 -3.12
CA GLN A 152 -0.56 -7.13 -2.69
C GLN A 152 -0.82 -7.99 -1.45
N GLU A 153 -1.54 -7.44 -0.47
CA GLU A 153 -1.86 -8.13 0.78
C GLU A 153 -2.65 -9.42 0.53
N ALA A 154 -3.67 -9.37 -0.32
CA ALA A 154 -4.48 -10.54 -0.66
C ALA A 154 -3.66 -11.70 -1.27
N ARG A 155 -2.53 -11.39 -1.92
CA ARG A 155 -1.68 -12.37 -2.64
C ARG A 155 -0.45 -12.80 -1.86
N HIS A 156 0.04 -11.97 -0.97
CA HIS A 156 1.35 -12.16 -0.36
C HIS A 156 1.34 -12.11 1.16
N GLY A 157 0.32 -11.49 1.77
CA GLY A 157 0.30 -11.23 3.20
C GLY A 157 1.45 -10.33 3.66
N GLY A 158 1.70 -10.33 4.97
CA GLY A 158 2.92 -9.80 5.56
C GLY A 158 4.15 -10.65 5.21
N PHE A 159 5.29 -10.01 4.99
CA PHE A 159 6.55 -10.70 4.64
C PHE A 159 7.30 -11.25 5.86
N ASP A 160 6.96 -10.78 7.05
CA ASP A 160 7.66 -11.05 8.30
C ASP A 160 7.59 -12.50 8.76
N GLU A 161 6.49 -13.20 8.49
CA GLU A 161 6.34 -14.62 8.83
C GLU A 161 7.27 -15.53 7.99
N ASP A 162 7.59 -15.11 6.77
CA ASP A 162 8.33 -15.92 5.81
C ASP A 162 9.82 -15.56 5.73
N TYR A 163 10.16 -14.28 5.84
CA TYR A 163 11.47 -13.77 5.46
C TYR A 163 12.25 -13.16 6.61
N ALA A 164 13.57 -13.17 6.48
CA ALA A 164 14.47 -12.47 7.41
C ALA A 164 14.39 -10.94 7.18
N PRO A 165 14.74 -10.11 8.19
CA PRO A 165 14.66 -8.65 8.08
C PRO A 165 15.33 -8.03 6.85
N GLN A 166 16.46 -8.58 6.39
CA GLN A 166 17.11 -8.11 5.16
C GLN A 166 16.21 -8.27 3.93
N ASP A 167 15.56 -9.42 3.80
CA ASP A 167 14.72 -9.77 2.65
C ASP A 167 13.40 -9.01 2.72
N ILE A 168 12.85 -8.79 3.92
CA ILE A 168 11.69 -7.91 4.15
C ILE A 168 11.99 -6.51 3.58
N LEU A 169 13.15 -5.92 3.88
CA LEU A 169 13.50 -4.60 3.35
C LEU A 169 13.54 -4.54 1.82
N VAL A 170 14.00 -5.62 1.17
CA VAL A 170 13.98 -5.69 -0.31
C VAL A 170 12.54 -5.74 -0.82
N LEU A 171 11.71 -6.57 -0.20
CA LEU A 171 10.30 -6.74 -0.56
C LEU A 171 9.47 -5.47 -0.31
N GLU A 172 9.69 -4.78 0.81
CA GLU A 172 9.00 -3.52 1.12
C GLU A 172 9.37 -2.40 0.16
N ARG A 173 10.65 -2.29 -0.22
CA ARG A 173 11.06 -1.35 -1.29
C ARG A 173 10.39 -1.69 -2.61
N ALA A 174 10.31 -2.98 -2.96
CA ALA A 174 9.66 -3.42 -4.20
C ALA A 174 8.14 -3.15 -4.16
N ARG A 175 7.49 -3.40 -3.03
CA ARG A 175 6.07 -3.10 -2.79
C ARG A 175 5.80 -1.60 -2.93
N ALA A 176 6.55 -0.76 -2.23
CA ALA A 176 6.42 0.70 -2.31
C ALA A 176 6.63 1.24 -3.74
N ALA A 177 7.66 0.76 -4.45
CA ALA A 177 7.89 1.13 -5.83
C ALA A 177 6.76 0.69 -6.77
N ASP A 178 6.17 -0.49 -6.55
CA ASP A 178 5.01 -0.99 -7.28
C ASP A 178 3.77 -0.10 -7.05
N LEU A 179 3.48 0.32 -5.81
CA LEU A 179 2.36 1.23 -5.51
C LEU A 179 2.44 2.53 -6.34
N ASP A 180 3.61 3.16 -6.38
CA ASP A 180 3.82 4.42 -7.12
C ASP A 180 3.76 4.23 -8.64
N VAL A 181 4.31 3.13 -9.14
CA VAL A 181 4.25 2.78 -10.57
C VAL A 181 2.81 2.55 -11.02
N LEU A 182 2.00 1.88 -10.19
CA LEU A 182 0.59 1.66 -10.48
C LEU A 182 -0.23 2.94 -10.39
N ALA A 183 0.08 3.85 -9.46
CA ALA A 183 -0.52 5.19 -9.43
C ALA A 183 -0.25 5.96 -10.72
N VAL A 184 0.98 5.90 -11.24
CA VAL A 184 1.35 6.50 -12.55
C VAL A 184 0.57 5.85 -13.70
N MET A 185 0.43 4.53 -13.71
CA MET A 185 -0.33 3.79 -14.73
C MET A 185 -1.80 4.20 -14.74
N VAL A 186 -2.45 4.22 -13.57
CA VAL A 186 -3.85 4.64 -13.42
C VAL A 186 -4.03 6.09 -13.87
N ALA A 187 -3.14 6.99 -13.49
CA ALA A 187 -3.19 8.38 -13.94
C ALA A 187 -3.08 8.50 -15.47
N TRP A 188 -2.24 7.67 -16.10
CA TRP A 188 -2.11 7.61 -17.55
C TRP A 188 -3.37 7.07 -18.24
N GLU A 189 -3.97 6.01 -17.71
CA GLU A 189 -5.23 5.44 -18.22
C GLU A 189 -6.38 6.44 -18.10
N LEU A 190 -6.53 7.08 -16.94
CA LEU A 190 -7.56 8.11 -16.71
C LEU A 190 -7.42 9.30 -17.64
N ARG A 191 -6.19 9.68 -18.01
CA ARG A 191 -5.96 10.68 -19.06
C ARG A 191 -6.57 10.25 -20.40
N GLY A 192 -6.50 8.95 -20.74
CA GLY A 192 -7.12 8.38 -21.93
C GLY A 192 -8.65 8.47 -21.92
N GLU A 193 -9.25 8.39 -20.74
CA GLU A 193 -10.70 8.54 -20.49
C GLU A 193 -11.17 10.01 -20.39
N GLY A 194 -10.26 10.98 -20.63
CA GLY A 194 -10.55 12.41 -20.55
C GLY A 194 -10.32 13.04 -19.18
N PHE A 195 -10.01 12.24 -18.15
CA PHE A 195 -9.66 12.70 -16.80
C PHE A 195 -8.17 13.02 -16.69
N GLY A 196 -7.73 14.05 -17.43
CA GLY A 196 -6.30 14.42 -17.50
C GLY A 196 -5.76 15.19 -16.28
N SER A 197 -6.58 15.52 -15.28
CA SER A 197 -6.16 16.26 -14.08
C SER A 197 -5.20 15.47 -13.21
N LEU A 198 -5.47 14.18 -12.99
CA LEU A 198 -4.59 13.32 -12.18
C LEU A 198 -3.21 13.20 -12.81
N TRP A 199 -3.14 12.98 -14.13
CA TRP A 199 -1.87 12.94 -14.85
C TRP A 199 -1.05 14.24 -14.71
N ARG A 200 -1.72 15.40 -14.85
CA ARG A 200 -1.08 16.71 -14.64
C ARG A 200 -0.58 16.86 -13.20
N HIS A 201 -1.34 16.38 -12.23
CA HIS A 201 -0.95 16.35 -10.83
C HIS A 201 0.28 15.46 -10.61
N MET A 202 0.29 14.24 -11.13
CA MET A 202 1.43 13.30 -11.03
C MET A 202 2.72 13.92 -11.55
N ILE A 203 2.70 14.53 -12.74
CA ILE A 203 3.90 15.20 -13.30
C ILE A 203 4.42 16.32 -12.39
N GLY A 204 3.52 17.05 -11.72
CA GLY A 204 3.87 18.13 -10.81
C GLY A 204 4.16 17.70 -9.37
N SER A 205 3.98 16.42 -9.05
CA SER A 205 4.18 15.86 -7.72
C SER A 205 5.63 15.37 -7.52
N GLU A 206 5.90 14.79 -6.36
CA GLU A 206 7.18 14.12 -6.09
C GLU A 206 7.43 12.89 -6.97
N ASP A 207 6.39 12.32 -7.60
CA ASP A 207 6.49 11.20 -8.54
C ASP A 207 6.64 11.64 -10.00
N GLY A 208 6.88 12.94 -10.22
CA GLY A 208 6.99 13.51 -11.55
C GLY A 208 8.09 12.86 -12.40
N ASP A 209 9.21 12.45 -11.81
CA ASP A 209 10.28 11.73 -12.52
C ASP A 209 9.85 10.32 -12.96
N ILE A 210 9.10 9.60 -12.13
CA ILE A 210 8.53 8.28 -12.45
C ILE A 210 7.53 8.43 -13.60
N ALA A 211 6.60 9.38 -13.48
CA ALA A 211 5.61 9.68 -14.52
C ALA A 211 6.27 10.05 -15.86
N MET A 212 7.28 10.92 -15.82
CA MET A 212 8.01 11.34 -17.02
C MET A 212 8.83 10.20 -17.63
N CYS A 213 9.42 9.30 -16.82
CA CYS A 213 10.12 8.12 -17.31
C CYS A 213 9.16 7.14 -18.00
N TYR A 214 8.01 6.90 -17.38
CA TYR A 214 6.94 6.06 -17.93
C TYR A 214 6.47 6.60 -19.29
N SER A 215 6.07 7.89 -19.36
CA SER A 215 5.56 8.48 -20.59
C SER A 215 6.63 8.56 -21.68
N ALA A 216 7.87 8.92 -21.35
CA ALA A 216 8.96 8.97 -22.33
C ALA A 216 9.28 7.58 -22.91
N THR A 217 9.13 6.52 -22.10
CA THR A 217 9.31 5.15 -22.58
C THR A 217 8.20 4.75 -23.55
N LEU A 218 6.95 5.07 -23.23
CA LEU A 218 5.80 4.85 -24.12
C LEU A 218 5.92 5.62 -25.44
N GLU A 219 6.34 6.88 -25.40
CA GLU A 219 6.50 7.72 -26.59
C GLU A 219 7.58 7.17 -27.54
N ARG A 220 8.67 6.63 -26.99
CA ARG A 220 9.76 6.02 -27.77
C ARG A 220 9.41 4.63 -28.28
N ASN A 221 8.64 3.87 -27.49
CA ASN A 221 8.24 2.52 -27.81
C ASN A 221 6.79 2.25 -27.38
N PRO A 222 5.78 2.56 -28.21
CA PRO A 222 4.37 2.38 -27.85
C PRO A 222 3.99 0.92 -27.53
N ALA A 223 4.71 -0.06 -28.08
CA ALA A 223 4.48 -1.48 -27.77
C ALA A 223 4.80 -1.82 -26.30
N SER A 224 5.55 -0.97 -25.60
CA SER A 224 5.86 -1.14 -24.18
C SER A 224 4.67 -1.01 -23.24
N ALA A 225 3.53 -0.49 -23.72
CA ALA A 225 2.27 -0.49 -23.00
C ALA A 225 1.71 -1.91 -22.76
N PHE A 226 2.06 -2.88 -23.61
CA PHE A 226 1.45 -4.21 -23.61
C PHE A 226 2.36 -5.32 -23.08
N ASN A 227 3.64 -5.01 -22.82
CA ASN A 227 4.62 -6.01 -22.37
C ASN A 227 5.25 -5.65 -21.03
N GLY A 228 4.71 -4.65 -20.32
CA GLY A 228 5.19 -4.21 -19.02
C GLY A 228 6.47 -3.39 -19.03
N TYR A 229 7.15 -3.22 -20.17
CA TYR A 229 8.47 -2.58 -20.20
C TYR A 229 8.45 -1.11 -19.73
N ALA A 230 7.38 -0.35 -20.03
CA ALA A 230 7.25 1.01 -19.52
C ALA A 230 7.13 1.05 -18.00
N LEU A 231 6.37 0.13 -17.41
CA LEU A 231 6.23 -0.01 -15.96
C LEU A 231 7.56 -0.44 -15.32
N ALA A 232 8.28 -1.38 -15.93
CA ALA A 232 9.61 -1.77 -15.45
C ALA A 232 10.60 -0.60 -15.45
N MET A 233 10.55 0.30 -16.45
CA MET A 233 11.38 1.50 -16.48
C MET A 233 10.97 2.53 -15.41
N ALA A 234 9.67 2.69 -15.17
CA ALA A 234 9.15 3.53 -14.10
C ALA A 234 9.56 2.99 -12.72
N PHE A 235 9.47 1.68 -12.51
CA PHE A 235 9.93 0.98 -11.31
C PHE A 235 11.41 1.25 -11.04
N LYS A 236 12.26 1.11 -12.06
CA LYS A 236 13.69 1.44 -11.94
C LYS A 236 13.95 2.91 -11.62
N GLN A 237 13.11 3.81 -12.15
CA GLN A 237 13.22 5.24 -11.87
C GLN A 237 12.90 5.54 -10.41
N TRP A 238 11.99 4.81 -9.78
CA TRP A 238 11.65 4.97 -8.36
C TRP A 238 12.91 4.88 -7.47
N TYR A 239 13.74 3.85 -7.70
CA TYR A 239 14.99 3.61 -6.96
C TYR A 239 16.08 4.67 -7.18
N LYS A 240 15.92 5.58 -8.14
CA LYS A 240 16.87 6.69 -8.36
C LYS A 240 16.65 7.86 -7.40
N SER A 241 15.59 7.83 -6.58
CA SER A 241 15.34 8.81 -5.54
C SER A 241 15.81 8.29 -4.17
N ASP A 242 16.96 8.81 -3.72
CA ASP A 242 17.50 8.51 -2.39
C ASP A 242 16.49 8.80 -1.28
N SER A 243 15.66 9.86 -1.42
CA SER A 243 14.70 10.23 -0.37
C SER A 243 13.56 9.21 -0.24
N ARG A 244 13.06 8.67 -1.36
CA ARG A 244 12.02 7.62 -1.33
C ARG A 244 12.56 6.34 -0.71
N VAL A 245 13.71 5.87 -1.19
CA VAL A 245 14.36 4.66 -0.68
C VAL A 245 14.61 4.78 0.83
N LYS A 246 15.18 5.91 1.28
CA LYS A 246 15.46 6.14 2.71
C LYS A 246 14.22 6.16 3.59
N SER A 247 13.16 6.81 3.12
CA SER A 247 11.92 6.93 3.90
C SER A 247 11.23 5.58 3.99
N CYS A 248 11.14 4.84 2.87
CA CYS A 248 10.61 3.48 2.84
C CYS A 248 11.38 2.54 3.78
N GLU A 249 12.72 2.56 3.72
CA GLU A 249 13.55 1.77 4.63
C GLU A 249 13.37 2.17 6.10
N HIS A 250 13.21 3.47 6.37
CA HIS A 250 13.02 3.94 7.74
C HIS A 250 11.73 3.37 8.34
N GLU A 251 10.62 3.45 7.60
CA GLU A 251 9.34 2.91 8.06
C GLU A 251 9.37 1.38 8.19
N ALA A 252 9.89 0.68 7.18
CA ALA A 252 10.04 -0.78 7.24
C ALA A 252 10.89 -1.23 8.44
N LEU A 253 11.94 -0.48 8.80
CA LEU A 253 12.74 -0.78 9.99
C LEU A 253 11.97 -0.50 11.29
N ASN A 254 11.12 0.54 11.34
CA ASN A 254 10.26 0.80 12.50
C ASN A 254 9.25 -0.34 12.69
N ASP A 255 8.68 -0.87 11.61
CA ASP A 255 7.75 -2.00 11.65
C ASP A 255 8.45 -3.29 12.10
N ILE A 256 9.63 -3.57 11.56
CA ILE A 256 10.47 -4.71 11.99
C ILE A 256 10.81 -4.58 13.48
N ASP A 257 11.19 -3.41 13.98
CA ASP A 257 11.48 -3.21 15.40
C ASP A 257 10.23 -3.41 16.28
N ALA A 258 9.07 -2.90 15.85
CA ALA A 258 7.80 -3.10 16.55
C ALA A 258 7.41 -4.59 16.63
N LEU A 259 7.54 -5.33 15.52
CA LEU A 259 7.30 -6.78 15.46
C LEU A 259 8.25 -7.55 16.38
N LEU A 260 9.52 -7.16 16.41
CA LEU A 260 10.52 -7.75 17.30
C LEU A 260 10.16 -7.54 18.78
N GLN A 261 9.63 -6.36 19.13
CA GLN A 261 9.17 -6.07 20.49
C GLN A 261 7.91 -6.86 20.86
N GLU A 262 6.98 -7.05 19.93
CA GLU A 262 5.75 -7.80 20.15
C GLU A 262 5.98 -9.31 20.30
N ARG A 263 6.77 -9.90 19.39
CA ARG A 263 6.98 -11.35 19.31
C ARG A 263 8.15 -11.85 20.17
N GLY A 264 9.02 -10.95 20.61
CA GLY A 264 10.25 -11.29 21.32
C GLY A 264 11.41 -11.61 20.37
N SER A 265 12.63 -11.75 20.91
CA SER A 265 13.84 -11.81 20.07
C SER A 265 14.06 -13.15 19.35
N LYS A 266 13.40 -14.22 19.78
CA LYS A 266 13.63 -15.57 19.27
C LYS A 266 12.50 -15.94 18.29
N ASP A 267 12.88 -16.31 17.07
CA ASP A 267 11.95 -16.75 16.02
C ASP A 267 10.88 -15.71 15.61
N ALA A 268 11.19 -14.40 15.76
CA ALA A 268 10.28 -13.30 15.39
C ALA A 268 9.96 -13.24 13.89
N PHE A 269 10.88 -13.75 13.07
CA PHE A 269 10.88 -13.65 11.62
C PHE A 269 11.13 -15.00 10.97
N GLY A 270 10.64 -15.13 9.74
CA GLY A 270 10.87 -16.32 8.93
C GLY A 270 12.32 -16.50 8.47
N THR A 271 12.56 -17.62 7.81
CA THR A 271 13.91 -18.06 7.38
C THR A 271 13.94 -18.50 5.91
N ALA A 272 12.87 -18.24 5.16
CA ALA A 272 12.84 -18.51 3.74
C ALA A 272 13.87 -17.64 3.02
N ASN A 273 14.52 -18.21 2.00
CA ASN A 273 15.38 -17.43 1.13
C ASN A 273 14.53 -16.74 0.06
N LEU A 274 14.64 -15.43 -0.03
CA LEU A 274 14.06 -14.66 -1.11
C LEU A 274 14.66 -15.09 -2.47
N ASN A 275 13.81 -15.21 -3.49
CA ASN A 275 14.22 -15.61 -4.84
C ASN A 275 13.58 -14.71 -5.90
N ALA A 276 14.12 -14.78 -7.13
CA ALA A 276 13.71 -13.92 -8.23
C ALA A 276 12.21 -14.03 -8.56
N SER A 277 11.63 -15.24 -8.50
CA SER A 277 10.20 -15.45 -8.78
C SER A 277 9.33 -14.63 -7.84
N LYS A 278 9.67 -14.61 -6.54
CA LYS A 278 8.89 -13.85 -5.56
C LYS A 278 8.89 -12.35 -5.84
N ILE A 279 10.02 -11.80 -6.29
CA ILE A 279 10.10 -10.38 -6.71
C ILE A 279 9.23 -10.13 -7.94
N GLU A 280 9.26 -11.03 -8.92
CA GLU A 280 8.49 -10.89 -10.16
C GLU A 280 6.98 -11.03 -9.89
N GLU A 281 6.59 -11.88 -8.95
CA GLU A 281 5.21 -12.07 -8.49
C GLU A 281 4.58 -10.79 -7.94
N LEU A 282 5.34 -9.95 -7.21
CA LEU A 282 4.86 -8.65 -6.73
C LEU A 282 4.41 -7.75 -7.89
N SER A 283 5.00 -7.90 -9.08
CA SER A 283 4.64 -7.07 -10.24
C SER A 283 3.40 -7.54 -11.00
N ALA A 284 2.67 -8.53 -10.47
CA ALA A 284 1.48 -9.07 -11.11
C ALA A 284 0.37 -8.02 -11.19
N LEU A 285 -0.04 -7.72 -12.43
CA LEU A 285 -1.16 -6.85 -12.75
C LEU A 285 -2.49 -7.62 -12.70
N PRO A 286 -3.63 -6.91 -12.73
CA PRO A 286 -4.95 -7.55 -12.77
C PRO A 286 -5.20 -8.49 -13.94
N ASP A 287 -4.50 -8.31 -15.05
CA ASP A 287 -4.54 -9.19 -16.22
C ASP A 287 -3.59 -10.41 -16.12
N GLN A 288 -2.98 -10.60 -14.95
CA GLN A 288 -1.99 -11.64 -14.61
C GLN A 288 -0.62 -11.47 -15.27
N ASN A 289 -0.39 -10.39 -16.04
CA ASN A 289 0.95 -10.10 -16.54
C ASN A 289 1.83 -9.56 -15.42
N GLN A 290 3.09 -10.02 -15.38
CA GLN A 290 4.10 -9.54 -14.45
C GLN A 290 5.04 -8.59 -15.18
N TYR A 291 4.99 -7.29 -14.86
CA TYR A 291 5.79 -6.32 -15.59
C TYR A 291 7.30 -6.37 -15.25
N LEU A 292 7.67 -7.04 -14.16
CA LEU A 292 9.07 -7.32 -13.78
C LEU A 292 9.57 -8.69 -14.24
N CYS A 293 8.80 -9.45 -15.03
CA CYS A 293 9.21 -10.76 -15.54
C CYS A 293 10.62 -10.72 -16.17
N GLY A 294 11.53 -11.55 -15.67
CA GLY A 294 12.93 -11.62 -16.07
C GLY A 294 13.86 -10.55 -15.46
N PHE A 295 13.38 -9.73 -14.52
CA PHE A 295 14.19 -8.75 -13.80
C PHE A 295 14.52 -9.16 -12.35
N GLY A 296 13.92 -10.21 -11.81
CA GLY A 296 14.04 -10.58 -10.40
C GLY A 296 15.47 -10.87 -9.97
N GLU A 297 16.26 -11.59 -10.78
CA GLU A 297 17.68 -11.86 -10.47
C GLU A 297 18.51 -10.58 -10.37
N ASN A 298 18.27 -9.62 -11.27
CA ASN A 298 19.00 -8.35 -11.24
C ASN A 298 18.64 -7.52 -10.01
N ILE A 299 17.35 -7.51 -9.62
CA ILE A 299 16.88 -6.79 -8.43
C ILE A 299 17.54 -7.36 -7.15
N LEU A 300 17.74 -8.68 -7.08
CA LEU A 300 18.37 -9.30 -5.91
C LEU A 300 19.90 -9.10 -5.85
N LEU A 301 20.55 -8.98 -7.01
CA LEU A 301 22.02 -8.92 -7.09
C LEU A 301 22.58 -7.50 -7.11
N ASP A 302 21.81 -6.53 -7.61
CA ASP A 302 22.27 -5.16 -7.77
C ASP A 302 22.05 -4.35 -6.49
N GLU A 303 23.15 -3.74 -6.01
CA GLU A 303 23.19 -2.97 -4.77
C GLU A 303 22.25 -1.75 -4.80
N ASP A 304 21.90 -1.24 -5.99
CA ASP A 304 20.93 -0.14 -6.13
C ASP A 304 19.52 -0.55 -5.66
N TYR A 305 19.17 -1.85 -5.68
CA TYR A 305 17.85 -2.34 -5.25
C TYR A 305 17.91 -3.09 -3.91
N ALA A 306 18.93 -3.93 -3.72
CA ALA A 306 19.06 -4.79 -2.55
C ALA A 306 19.85 -4.15 -1.41
N GLY A 307 20.72 -3.18 -1.72
CA GLY A 307 21.57 -2.51 -0.75
C GLY A 307 20.83 -1.49 0.11
N MET A 308 21.46 -1.10 1.21
CA MET A 308 21.03 -0.01 2.10
C MET A 308 22.18 0.99 2.20
N SER A 309 22.04 2.17 1.61
CA SER A 309 23.12 3.16 1.51
C SER A 309 23.12 4.17 2.66
N ASP A 310 21.98 4.38 3.32
CA ASP A 310 21.84 5.38 4.38
C ASP A 310 22.43 4.92 5.72
N MET A 311 23.27 5.76 6.32
CA MET A 311 23.97 5.40 7.56
C MET A 311 23.05 5.29 8.77
N VAL A 312 21.94 6.04 8.81
CA VAL A 312 20.98 5.99 9.93
C VAL A 312 20.20 4.68 9.85
N ASN A 313 19.68 4.35 8.67
CA ASN A 313 19.00 3.07 8.44
C ASN A 313 19.94 1.88 8.68
N GLN A 314 21.21 1.96 8.24
CA GLN A 314 22.21 0.92 8.52
C GLN A 314 22.46 0.74 10.02
N ALA A 315 22.50 1.83 10.78
CA ALA A 315 22.69 1.77 12.22
C ALA A 315 21.46 1.16 12.91
N HIS A 316 20.25 1.54 12.48
CA HIS A 316 18.99 0.99 12.99
C HIS A 316 18.87 -0.51 12.69
N TYR A 317 19.13 -0.93 11.45
CA TYR A 317 19.17 -2.34 11.07
C TYR A 317 20.19 -3.14 11.90
N ARG A 318 21.41 -2.61 12.11
CA ARG A 318 22.41 -3.29 12.95
C ARG A 318 21.96 -3.44 14.39
N GLN A 319 21.18 -2.49 14.92
CA GLN A 319 20.60 -2.58 16.25
C GLN A 319 19.58 -3.72 16.33
N ILE A 320 18.65 -3.80 15.36
CA ILE A 320 17.67 -4.90 15.24
C ILE A 320 18.40 -6.26 15.19
N MET A 321 19.39 -6.39 14.31
CA MET A 321 20.15 -7.64 14.18
C MET A 321 20.92 -8.00 15.46
N HIS A 322 21.43 -7.00 16.19
CA HIS A 322 22.07 -7.22 17.48
C HIS A 322 21.05 -7.76 18.50
N ASP A 323 19.86 -7.17 18.56
CA ASP A 323 18.84 -7.51 19.53
C ASP A 323 18.20 -8.88 19.24
N MET A 324 18.08 -9.27 17.98
CA MET A 324 17.71 -10.64 17.58
C MET A 324 18.77 -11.69 18.00
N SER A 325 20.05 -11.32 18.00
CA SER A 325 21.14 -12.23 18.39
C SER A 325 21.40 -12.30 19.90
N ALA A 326 20.79 -11.40 20.69
CA ALA A 326 21.04 -11.30 22.11
C ALA A 326 20.42 -12.46 22.89
N VAL A 327 21.19 -13.06 23.79
CA VAL A 327 20.72 -14.10 24.73
C VAL A 327 20.27 -13.41 26.01
N ARG A 328 18.99 -13.55 26.40
CA ARG A 328 18.49 -12.94 27.64
C ARG A 328 18.47 -13.94 28.80
N VAL A 329 18.97 -13.53 29.95
CA VAL A 329 18.87 -14.28 31.22
C VAL A 329 18.35 -13.35 32.31
N HIS A 330 17.23 -13.69 32.94
CA HIS A 330 16.50 -12.83 33.90
C HIS A 330 16.22 -11.42 33.38
N GLY A 331 15.82 -11.30 32.10
CA GLY A 331 15.54 -10.02 31.46
C GLY A 331 16.77 -9.18 31.07
N ILE A 332 17.98 -9.64 31.42
CA ILE A 332 19.24 -8.97 31.06
C ILE A 332 19.75 -9.53 29.73
N PRO A 333 19.97 -8.68 28.70
CA PRO A 333 20.53 -9.13 27.43
C PRO A 333 22.04 -9.34 27.53
N PHE A 334 22.50 -10.46 26.97
CA PHE A 334 23.90 -10.84 26.82
C PHE A 334 24.23 -11.02 25.35
N ARG A 335 25.44 -10.60 24.97
CA ARG A 335 25.97 -10.80 23.62
C ARG A 335 26.40 -12.23 23.32
N ASP A 336 26.57 -13.04 24.36
CA ASP A 336 27.09 -14.40 24.24
C ASP A 336 26.45 -15.26 25.33
N ALA A 337 25.92 -16.42 24.93
CA ALA A 337 25.40 -17.43 25.84
C ALA A 337 26.46 -17.86 26.86
N SER A 338 27.74 -17.93 26.46
CA SER A 338 28.84 -18.30 27.37
C SER A 338 29.10 -17.23 28.44
N LEU A 339 28.86 -15.95 28.11
CA LEU A 339 28.95 -14.86 29.07
C LEU A 339 27.75 -14.88 30.03
N ALA A 340 26.56 -15.11 29.48
CA ALA A 340 25.34 -15.26 30.25
C ALA A 340 25.47 -16.41 31.26
N GLU A 341 25.98 -17.57 30.83
CA GLU A 341 26.23 -18.75 31.65
C GLU A 341 27.29 -18.49 32.74
N LYS A 342 28.33 -17.70 32.46
CA LYS A 342 29.32 -17.34 33.49
C LYS A 342 28.75 -16.43 34.58
N ILE A 343 27.84 -15.53 34.22
CA ILE A 343 27.23 -14.57 35.14
C ILE A 343 26.06 -15.22 35.90
N PHE A 344 25.34 -16.13 35.23
CA PHE A 344 24.22 -16.89 35.78
C PHE A 344 24.46 -18.42 35.61
N PRO A 345 25.43 -18.99 36.35
CA PRO A 345 25.87 -20.39 36.16
C PRO A 345 24.85 -21.46 36.55
N ASN A 346 23.83 -21.08 37.32
CA ASN A 346 22.72 -21.97 37.68
C ASN A 346 21.49 -21.77 36.79
N GLY A 347 21.64 -21.07 35.66
CA GLY A 347 20.59 -20.57 34.78
C GLY A 347 19.27 -21.34 34.82
N GLU A 348 18.39 -20.95 35.73
CA GLU A 348 16.98 -21.18 35.53
C GLU A 348 16.59 -20.20 34.42
N PHE A 349 16.67 -20.68 33.18
CA PHE A 349 16.10 -19.99 32.03
C PHE A 349 14.65 -19.71 32.38
N THR A 350 14.33 -18.46 32.73
CA THR A 350 12.94 -18.04 32.90
C THR A 350 12.25 -18.31 31.57
N PRO A 351 11.27 -19.24 31.51
CA PRO A 351 10.48 -19.42 30.31
C PRO A 351 9.80 -18.08 30.01
N GLU A 352 9.86 -17.65 28.76
CA GLU A 352 9.17 -16.44 28.31
C GLU A 352 7.68 -16.53 28.70
N GLY A 353 7.17 -15.52 29.41
CA GLY A 353 5.74 -15.39 29.73
C GLY A 353 5.35 -15.29 31.21
N GLN A 354 6.27 -15.42 32.18
CA GLN A 354 5.94 -15.07 33.58
C GLN A 354 6.18 -13.59 33.83
N ASP A 355 5.07 -12.84 33.82
CA ASP A 355 4.98 -11.44 34.21
C ASP A 355 5.61 -11.24 35.62
N PRO A 356 6.65 -10.40 35.79
CA PRO A 356 7.34 -10.23 37.07
C PRO A 356 6.45 -9.68 38.20
N CYS A 357 5.23 -9.22 37.88
CA CYS A 357 4.23 -8.79 38.87
C CYS A 357 3.38 -9.93 39.47
N SER A 358 3.54 -11.18 39.04
CA SER A 358 2.74 -12.31 39.55
C SER A 358 3.30 -12.97 40.83
N LEU A 359 4.40 -12.45 41.39
CA LEU A 359 5.11 -13.03 42.54
C LEU A 359 5.16 -12.10 43.77
N ILE A 360 4.11 -11.32 44.04
CA ILE A 360 3.94 -10.60 45.32
C ILE A 360 2.64 -10.99 46.00
#